data_AF-A0A357ZVT7-F1
#
_entry.id   AF-A0A357ZVT7-F1
#
_cell.length_a   1.000
_cell.length_b   1.000
_cell.length_c   1.000
_cell.angle_alpha   90.00
_cell.angle_beta   90.00
_cell.angle_gamma   90.00
#
_symmetry.space_group_name_H-M   'P 1'
#
loop_
_entity.id
_entity.type
_entity.pdbx_description
1 polymer ?
#
loop_
_entity_poly.entity_id
_entity_poly.type
_entity_poly.pdbx_seq_one_letter_code
_entity_poly.pdbx_strand_id
1 'polypeptide(L)'
;PLIVFSTWALAYINADGRQTVLDTIDQRGATRDLDFITFEEPRFTPWVQPAEAGVFEHYLGEGTPTQLSLRSWRGGVCTTTALAIAHPHGRWIHWLEENHG
;
A
#
# COMPACT_ATOMS: atom_id res chain seq x y z
N PRO A 1 -7.92 5.91 16.36
CA PRO A 1 -8.08 5.46 14.95
C PRO A 1 -7.61 4.01 14.87
N LEU A 2 -8.36 3.12 14.21
CA LEU A 2 -7.91 1.75 13.99
C LEU A 2 -6.90 1.76 12.83
N ILE A 3 -5.74 1.15 13.05
CA ILE A 3 -4.70 1.01 12.03
C ILE A 3 -4.48 -0.48 11.77
N VAL A 4 -4.54 -0.86 10.50
CA VAL A 4 -4.18 -2.19 10.01
C VAL A 4 -2.93 -2.03 9.17
N PHE A 5 -1.88 -2.80 9.48
CA PHE A 5 -0.63 -2.78 8.74
C PHE A 5 -0.35 -4.17 8.17
N SER A 6 -0.12 -4.27 6.87
CA SER A 6 0.29 -5.50 6.17
C SER A 6 1.66 -5.28 5.55
N THR A 7 2.58 -6.21 5.79
CA THR A 7 3.91 -6.21 5.17
C THR A 7 4.18 -7.59 4.58
N TRP A 8 4.35 -7.65 3.26
CA TRP A 8 4.55 -8.88 2.47
C TRP A 8 3.57 -10.03 2.70
N ALA A 9 2.51 -9.83 3.50
CA ALA A 9 1.57 -10.89 3.87
C ALA A 9 0.65 -11.23 2.68
N LEU A 10 0.35 -10.23 1.83
CA LEU A 10 -0.54 -10.39 0.68
C LEU A 10 0.10 -11.21 -0.46
N ALA A 11 1.43 -11.40 -0.42
CA ALA A 11 2.15 -12.27 -1.33
C ALA A 11 1.84 -13.76 -1.11
N TYR A 12 1.38 -14.14 0.09
CA TYR A 12 1.14 -15.54 0.47
C TYR A 12 -0.29 -16.03 0.24
N ILE A 13 -1.18 -15.14 -0.18
CA ILE A 13 -2.57 -15.47 -0.51
C ILE A 13 -2.80 -15.31 -2.01
N ASN A 14 -3.83 -15.97 -2.54
CA ASN A 14 -4.19 -15.83 -3.96
C ASN A 14 -4.94 -14.51 -4.21
N ALA A 15 -5.31 -14.25 -5.46
CA ALA A 15 -6.02 -13.03 -5.84
C ALA A 15 -7.36 -12.87 -5.09
N ASP A 16 -8.13 -13.95 -4.97
CA ASP A 16 -9.41 -13.95 -4.26
C ASP A 16 -9.24 -13.64 -2.76
N GLY A 17 -8.17 -14.14 -2.15
CA GLY A 17 -7.80 -13.83 -0.77
C GLY A 17 -7.47 -12.35 -0.58
N ARG A 18 -6.71 -11.75 -1.50
CA ARG A 18 -6.43 -10.30 -1.47
C ARG A 18 -7.70 -9.48 -1.63
N GLN A 19 -8.60 -9.89 -2.53
CA GLN A 19 -9.89 -9.23 -2.70
C GLN A 19 -10.73 -9.34 -1.43
N THR A 20 -10.77 -10.50 -0.79
CA THR A 20 -11.50 -10.71 0.47
C THR A 20 -10.97 -9.80 1.59
N VAL A 21 -9.64 -9.63 1.69
CA VAL A 21 -9.02 -8.67 2.63
C VAL A 21 -9.49 -7.26 2.33
N LEU A 22 -9.41 -6.83 1.07
CA LEU A 22 -9.83 -5.49 0.65
C LEU A 22 -11.31 -5.23 0.97
N ASP A 23 -12.20 -6.14 0.57
CA ASP A 23 -13.65 -6.02 0.81
C ASP A 23 -13.96 -5.94 2.30
N THR A 24 -13.25 -6.70 3.12
CA THR A 24 -13.40 -6.67 4.59
C THR A 24 -12.96 -5.32 5.15
N ILE A 25 -11.83 -4.79 4.69
CA ILE A 25 -11.34 -3.48 5.12
C ILE A 25 -12.31 -2.38 4.67
N ASP A 26 -12.77 -2.41 3.42
CA ASP A 26 -13.70 -1.43 2.85
C ASP A 26 -15.04 -1.41 3.62
N GLN A 27 -15.62 -2.59 3.92
CA GLN A 27 -16.83 -2.70 4.75
C GLN A 27 -16.65 -2.08 6.13
N ARG A 28 -15.48 -2.27 6.74
CA ARG A 28 -15.18 -1.67 8.05
C ARG A 28 -14.96 -0.17 7.93
N GLY A 29 -14.21 0.28 6.94
CA GLY A 29 -13.95 1.70 6.69
C GLY A 29 -15.21 2.52 6.40
N ALA A 30 -16.24 1.90 5.80
CA ALA A 30 -17.53 2.55 5.57
C ALA A 30 -18.28 2.95 6.85
N THR A 31 -17.95 2.34 8.00
CA THR A 31 -18.68 2.54 9.27
C THR A 31 -17.82 3.12 10.40
N ARG A 32 -16.50 3.23 10.20
CA ARG A 32 -15.56 3.76 11.19
C ARG A 32 -14.28 4.27 10.53
N ASP A 33 -13.65 5.25 11.18
CA ASP A 33 -12.35 5.74 10.76
C ASP A 33 -11.29 4.63 10.89
N LEU A 34 -10.59 4.37 9.79
CA LEU A 34 -9.63 3.28 9.64
C LEU A 34 -8.51 3.71 8.70
N ASP A 35 -7.29 3.29 9.01
CA ASP A 35 -6.15 3.39 8.09
C ASP A 35 -5.63 1.97 7.79
N PHE A 36 -5.59 1.62 6.51
CA PHE A 36 -4.97 0.39 6.04
C PHE A 36 -3.69 0.73 5.30
N ILE A 37 -2.58 0.37 5.93
CA ILE A 37 -1.24 0.63 5.45
C ILE A 37 -0.66 -0.67 4.90
N THR A 38 -0.19 -0.65 3.66
CA THR A 38 0.44 -1.80 3.02
C THR A 38 1.89 -1.49 2.68
N PHE A 39 2.79 -2.39 3.02
CA PHE A 39 4.20 -2.42 2.61
C PHE A 39 4.40 -3.69 1.78
N GLU A 40 4.01 -3.61 0.52
CA GLU A 40 3.84 -4.78 -0.35
C GLU A 40 4.41 -4.48 -1.74
N GLU A 41 4.71 -5.52 -2.51
CA GLU A 41 4.96 -5.33 -3.93
C GLU A 41 3.67 -4.87 -4.64
N PRO A 42 3.72 -3.89 -5.55
CA PRO A 42 2.52 -3.30 -6.18
C PRO A 42 1.54 -4.30 -6.81
N ARG A 43 2.02 -5.44 -7.32
CA ARG A 43 1.14 -6.49 -7.89
C ARG A 43 0.17 -7.10 -6.88
N PHE A 44 0.48 -7.02 -5.58
CA PHE A 44 -0.36 -7.55 -4.50
C PHE A 44 -1.30 -6.48 -3.92
N THR A 45 -1.22 -5.24 -4.38
CA THR A 45 -2.07 -4.13 -3.96
C THR A 45 -2.58 -3.33 -5.16
N PRO A 46 -3.27 -3.96 -6.14
CA PRO A 46 -3.68 -3.30 -7.39
C PRO A 46 -4.68 -2.15 -7.20
N TRP A 47 -5.24 -2.00 -6.00
CA TRP A 47 -6.15 -0.93 -5.60
C TRP A 47 -5.44 0.38 -5.21
N VAL A 48 -4.11 0.39 -5.18
CA VAL A 48 -3.29 1.60 -5.05
C VAL A 48 -2.61 1.83 -6.39
N GLN A 49 -2.60 3.07 -6.88
CA GLN A 49 -1.79 3.39 -8.04
C GLN A 49 -0.31 3.09 -7.73
N PRO A 50 0.38 2.33 -8.59
CA PRO A 50 1.80 2.12 -8.43
C PRO A 50 2.55 3.44 -8.59
N ALA A 51 3.66 3.60 -7.88
CA ALA A 51 4.61 4.67 -8.12
C ALA A 51 5.07 4.66 -9.59
N GLU A 52 5.43 5.82 -10.13
CA GLU A 52 5.89 5.93 -11.51
C GLU A 52 7.08 5.02 -11.77
N ALA A 53 7.12 4.39 -12.96
CA ALA A 53 8.16 3.43 -13.32
C ALA A 53 9.58 4.03 -13.19
N GLY A 54 9.74 5.32 -13.50
CA GLY A 54 11.02 6.03 -13.40
C GLY A 54 11.59 6.07 -11.98
N VAL A 55 10.76 6.01 -10.94
CA VAL A 55 11.24 5.98 -9.54
C VAL A 55 12.00 4.68 -9.27
N PHE A 56 11.59 3.57 -9.89
CA PHE A 56 12.25 2.27 -9.73
C PHE A 56 13.57 2.14 -10.50
N GLU A 57 13.81 2.98 -11.51
CA GLU A 57 15.04 2.94 -12.31
C GLU A 57 16.29 3.22 -11.47
N HIS A 58 16.18 4.08 -10.46
CA HIS A 58 17.26 4.39 -9.51
C HIS A 58 17.65 3.22 -8.60
N TYR A 59 16.81 2.18 -8.52
CA TYR A 59 16.95 1.05 -7.60
C TYR A 59 17.01 -0.30 -8.32
N LEU A 60 17.34 -0.30 -9.62
CA LEU A 60 17.53 -1.52 -10.39
C LEU A 60 18.59 -2.41 -9.74
N GLY A 61 18.25 -3.68 -9.51
CA GLY A 61 19.13 -4.66 -8.87
C GLY A 61 19.03 -4.72 -7.34
N GLU A 62 18.26 -3.83 -6.70
CA GLU A 62 18.09 -3.77 -5.24
C GLU A 62 16.99 -4.72 -4.70
N GLY A 63 16.54 -5.69 -5.51
CA GLY A 63 15.50 -6.66 -5.15
C GLY A 63 14.09 -6.28 -5.63
N THR A 64 13.08 -7.00 -5.14
CA THR A 64 11.68 -6.79 -5.56
C THR A 64 11.15 -5.48 -4.96
N PRO A 65 10.66 -4.55 -5.80
CA PRO A 65 10.20 -3.25 -5.33
C PRO A 65 9.05 -3.39 -4.33
N THR A 66 9.13 -2.66 -3.22
CA THR A 66 8.05 -2.59 -2.23
C THR A 66 7.51 -1.17 -2.17
N GLN A 67 6.19 -1.03 -2.21
CA GLN A 67 5.51 0.26 -2.09
C GLN A 67 4.83 0.35 -0.73
N LEU A 68 5.11 1.43 0.00
CA LEU A 68 4.35 1.85 1.16
C LEU A 68 3.14 2.64 0.68
N SER A 69 1.94 2.18 1.02
CA SER A 69 0.69 2.80 0.61
C SER A 69 -0.27 2.95 1.78
N LEU A 70 -1.12 3.96 1.72
CA LEU A 70 -2.18 4.24 2.68
C LEU A 70 -3.53 4.23 1.98
N ARG A 71 -4.48 3.46 2.49
CA ARG A 71 -5.92 3.68 2.30
C ARG A 71 -6.51 4.19 3.59
N SER A 72 -7.20 5.32 3.55
CA SER A 72 -7.72 6.00 4.74
C SER A 72 -9.21 6.25 4.61
N TRP A 73 -9.97 5.87 5.64
CA TRP A 73 -11.39 6.18 5.75
C TRP A 73 -11.61 7.25 6.80
N ARG A 74 -12.34 8.30 6.41
CA ARG A 74 -12.82 9.35 7.33
C ARG A 74 -14.31 9.57 7.05
N GLY A 75 -15.16 9.27 8.04
CA GLY A 75 -16.61 9.38 7.87
C GLY A 75 -17.17 8.55 6.71
N GLY A 76 -16.56 7.39 6.42
CA GLY A 76 -16.94 6.51 5.31
C GLY A 76 -16.34 6.86 3.94
N VAL A 77 -15.65 7.99 3.80
CA VAL A 77 -14.98 8.38 2.55
C VAL A 77 -13.57 7.78 2.52
N CYS A 78 -13.26 7.02 1.47
CA CYS A 78 -11.94 6.43 1.26
C CYS A 78 -11.04 7.32 0.40
N THR A 79 -9.81 7.56 0.85
CA THR A 79 -8.71 8.05 0.03
C THR A 79 -7.62 6.98 -0.08
N THR A 80 -6.81 7.03 -1.14
CA THR A 80 -5.71 6.08 -1.37
C THR A 80 -4.48 6.82 -1.89
N THR A 81 -3.32 6.55 -1.31
CA THR A 81 -2.08 7.27 -1.61
C THR A 81 -0.88 6.33 -1.53
N ALA A 82 0.00 6.38 -2.55
CA ALA A 82 1.34 5.82 -2.45
C ALA A 82 2.24 6.82 -1.69
N LEU A 83 2.89 6.37 -0.63
CA LEU A 83 3.69 7.22 0.27
C LEU A 83 5.19 7.12 -0.01
N ALA A 84 5.67 5.91 -0.31
CA ALA A 84 7.08 5.66 -0.54
C ALA A 84 7.29 4.41 -1.38
N ILE A 85 8.48 4.29 -1.96
CA ILE A 85 9.03 3.00 -2.38
C ILE A 85 10.18 2.62 -1.44
N ALA A 86 10.44 1.33 -1.30
CA ALA A 86 11.41 0.83 -0.35
C ALA A 86 12.05 -0.48 -0.82
N HIS A 87 13.21 -0.76 -0.23
CA HIS A 87 13.83 -2.08 -0.31
C HIS A 87 12.91 -3.12 0.34
N PRO A 88 12.76 -4.34 -0.21
CA PRO A 88 11.84 -5.37 0.31
C PRO A 88 12.14 -5.79 1.76
N HIS A 89 13.38 -5.61 2.21
CA HIS A 89 13.81 -5.90 3.57
C HIS A 89 14.12 -4.64 4.41
N GLY A 90 13.67 -3.46 3.98
CA GLY A 90 13.75 -2.22 4.78
C GLY A 90 15.13 -1.57 4.87
N ARG A 91 16.06 -1.89 3.96
CA ARG A 91 17.40 -1.27 3.90
C ARG A 91 17.35 0.23 3.61
N TRP A 92 16.41 0.65 2.76
CA TRP A 92 16.19 2.03 2.38
C TRP A 92 14.70 2.29 2.14
N ILE A 93 14.33 3.56 2.26
CA ILE A 93 13.02 4.10 1.91
C ILE A 93 13.24 5.38 1.11
N HIS A 94 12.53 5.50 0.00
CA HIS A 94 12.44 6.70 -0.81
C HIS A 94 11.01 7.20 -0.68
N TRP A 95 10.84 8.28 0.07
CA TRP A 95 9.56 8.96 0.18
C TRP A 95 9.23 9.57 -1.18
N LEU A 96 8.04 9.28 -1.69
CA LEU A 96 7.55 9.99 -2.86
C LEU A 96 7.26 11.40 -2.36
N GLU A 97 8.03 12.39 -2.82
CA GLU A 97 7.82 13.78 -2.41
C GLU A 97 6.34 14.10 -2.53
N GLU A 98 5.89 14.76 -1.48
CA GLU A 98 4.55 15.23 -1.25
C GLU A 98 3.72 15.42 -2.55
N ASN A 99 2.77 14.51 -2.81
CA ASN A 99 1.46 14.87 -3.38
C ASN A 99 0.72 15.79 -2.39
N HIS A 100 1.39 16.86 -1.95
CA HIS A 100 0.82 17.90 -1.13
C HIS A 100 0.53 19.03 -2.10
N GLY A 101 -0.72 19.46 -2.08
CA GLY A 101 -1.10 20.71 -2.71
C GLY A 101 -0.43 21.90 -2.05
#